data_AF-A0AAN9UV80-F1
#
_entry.id   AF-A0AAN9UV80-F1
#
_cell.length_a   1.000
_cell.length_b   1.000
_cell.length_c   1.000
_cell.angle_alpha   90.00
_cell.angle_beta   90.00
_cell.angle_gamma   90.00
#
_symmetry.space_group_name_H-M   'P 1'
#
loop_
_entity.id
_entity.type
_entity.pdbx_description
1 polymer ?
#
loop_
_entity_poly.entity_id
_entity_poly.type
_entity_poly.pdbx_seq_one_letter_code
_entity_poly.pdbx_strand_id
1 'polypeptide(L)'
;MGIYIGRDPNPDMDSSILEACRDAGIVTRGRLTNKQFQSISLHAAQLYKKRYGKNLHPFYAWSPGSSHTKILLLVYPTFLRLVITSCNMMLADTELGDNHWYIHDLPKRPHRESVSSSVFEENLLEHLQALKVPEKFLDSIEGMYDYSTVKVHLVTSVPGISAGAKAEKHGLLRLRRIVQDLGVDLRRKKQDNALQLEVCAASIGNLSAKWLDGFYDCALGRKYLEVIDGNCDVPDLKLFYPTVSDVRSADESAQIAASNIGCHTRPWTSTPDAIKRIFHHYKSKDAGRLFHQKLAMAYNPRDSTAAPYYIYIGSANLSQSAWGALEPDRRGNEATCDLKLIKTSNFECGVVIPGDLVKDLLEPGTPSWQEGIVPYDQAAAPYNIRKDKPWNDPAWAIGFRDDD
;
A
#
# COMPACT_ATOMS: atom_id res chain seq x y z
N MET A 1 -11.90 -17.68 -15.58
CA MET A 1 -10.90 -18.00 -14.54
C MET A 1 -10.54 -16.70 -13.86
N GLY A 2 -10.18 -16.69 -12.59
CA GLY A 2 -9.73 -15.46 -11.93
C GLY A 2 -8.79 -15.80 -10.79
N ILE A 3 -8.00 -14.81 -10.38
CA ILE A 3 -7.19 -14.88 -9.17
C ILE A 3 -7.49 -13.67 -8.31
N TYR A 4 -7.64 -13.92 -7.01
CA TYR A 4 -7.64 -12.91 -5.97
C TYR A 4 -6.35 -13.06 -5.18
N ILE A 5 -5.66 -11.94 -5.00
CA ILE A 5 -4.46 -11.81 -4.20
C ILE A 5 -4.81 -10.82 -3.09
N GLY A 6 -4.73 -11.26 -1.85
CA GLY A 6 -5.05 -10.45 -0.68
C GLY A 6 -5.09 -11.31 0.56
N ARG A 7 -5.44 -10.69 1.69
CA ARG A 7 -5.75 -11.46 2.90
C ARG A 7 -6.96 -12.34 2.59
N ASP A 8 -6.84 -13.64 2.88
CA ASP A 8 -7.98 -14.54 2.76
C ASP A 8 -9.03 -14.11 3.79
N PRO A 9 -10.28 -13.83 3.37
CA PRO A 9 -11.33 -13.43 4.30
C PRO A 9 -11.89 -14.58 5.12
N ASN A 10 -11.57 -15.83 4.78
CA ASN A 10 -12.03 -16.98 5.53
C ASN A 10 -11.18 -17.12 6.81
N PRO A 11 -11.79 -17.02 8.01
CA PRO A 11 -11.08 -17.20 9.28
C PRO A 11 -10.42 -18.59 9.38
N ASP A 12 -10.93 -19.55 8.62
CA ASP A 12 -10.47 -20.94 8.59
C ASP A 12 -9.26 -21.18 7.68
N MET A 13 -8.75 -20.19 6.93
CA MET A 13 -7.53 -20.39 6.16
C MET A 13 -6.30 -20.54 7.06
N ASP A 14 -6.28 -19.79 8.16
CA ASP A 14 -5.36 -20.04 9.25
C ASP A 14 -5.52 -21.48 9.76
N SER A 15 -6.73 -22.05 9.76
CA SER A 15 -6.93 -23.44 10.18
C SER A 15 -6.32 -24.48 9.21
N SER A 16 -6.18 -24.20 7.90
CA SER A 16 -5.51 -25.11 6.95
C SER A 16 -4.01 -25.14 7.20
N ILE A 17 -3.42 -23.95 7.41
CA ILE A 17 -2.01 -23.80 7.74
C ILE A 17 -1.72 -24.41 9.12
N LEU A 18 -2.55 -24.14 10.12
CA LEU A 18 -2.38 -24.64 11.48
C LEU A 18 -2.55 -26.17 11.55
N GLU A 19 -3.52 -26.74 10.85
CA GLU A 19 -3.66 -28.19 10.75
C GLU A 19 -2.46 -28.82 10.04
N ALA A 20 -2.01 -28.25 8.93
CA ALA A 20 -0.82 -28.74 8.24
C ALA A 20 0.44 -28.66 9.10
N CYS A 21 0.57 -27.63 9.94
CA CYS A 21 1.65 -27.54 10.94
C CYS A 21 1.54 -28.65 11.99
N ARG A 22 0.35 -28.89 12.54
CA ARG A 22 0.13 -29.95 13.54
C ARG A 22 0.46 -31.32 12.98
N ASP A 23 0.00 -31.63 11.77
CA ASP A 23 0.24 -32.91 11.10
C ASP A 23 1.73 -33.11 10.79
N ALA A 24 2.46 -32.04 10.51
CA ALA A 24 3.90 -32.05 10.30
C ALA A 24 4.72 -31.98 11.60
N GLY A 25 4.10 -31.95 12.78
CA GLY A 25 4.78 -31.81 14.07
C GLY A 25 5.47 -30.45 14.26
N ILE A 26 5.07 -29.42 13.53
CA ILE A 26 5.64 -28.06 13.61
C ILE A 26 4.92 -27.30 14.72
N VAL A 27 5.66 -26.99 15.79
CA VAL A 27 5.17 -26.15 16.88
C VAL A 27 5.27 -24.67 16.48
N THR A 28 4.14 -24.00 16.33
CA THR A 28 4.06 -22.58 15.96
C THR A 28 4.16 -21.69 17.19
N ARG A 29 5.35 -21.13 17.47
CA ARG A 29 5.55 -20.06 18.46
C ARG A 29 5.74 -18.68 17.80
N GLY A 30 4.97 -18.41 16.74
CA GLY A 30 5.08 -17.20 15.93
C GLY A 30 4.95 -17.49 14.43
N ARG A 31 5.47 -16.58 13.59
CA ARG A 31 5.48 -16.72 12.14
C ARG A 31 6.32 -17.93 11.70
N LEU A 32 5.81 -18.67 10.71
CA LEU A 32 6.55 -19.76 10.07
C LEU A 32 7.76 -19.19 9.29
N THR A 33 8.92 -19.83 9.44
CA THR A 33 10.04 -19.60 8.53
C THR A 33 9.69 -20.04 7.12
N ASN A 34 10.35 -19.51 6.10
CA ASN A 34 10.11 -19.92 4.70
C ASN A 34 10.30 -21.44 4.52
N LYS A 35 11.30 -22.04 5.20
CA LYS A 35 11.55 -23.49 5.14
C LYS A 35 10.39 -24.30 5.72
N GLN A 36 9.89 -23.91 6.90
CA GLN A 36 8.73 -24.57 7.52
C GLN A 36 7.48 -24.38 6.66
N PHE A 37 7.29 -23.18 6.09
CA PHE A 37 6.17 -22.90 5.22
C PHE A 37 6.20 -23.79 3.97
N GLN A 38 7.36 -23.90 3.31
CA GLN A 38 7.55 -24.76 2.14
C GLN A 38 7.24 -26.23 2.46
N SER A 39 7.68 -26.74 3.61
CA SER A 39 7.45 -28.14 3.99
C SER A 39 5.98 -28.50 4.19
N ILE A 40 5.11 -27.53 4.50
CA ILE A 40 3.67 -27.77 4.71
C ILE A 40 2.78 -27.31 3.55
N SER A 41 3.31 -26.50 2.62
CA SER A 41 2.51 -25.79 1.61
C SER A 41 1.61 -26.70 0.77
N LEU A 42 2.13 -27.86 0.34
CA LEU A 42 1.38 -28.84 -0.47
C LEU A 42 0.26 -29.48 0.35
N HIS A 43 0.54 -29.87 1.59
CA HIS A 43 -0.46 -30.43 2.51
C HIS A 43 -1.54 -29.40 2.86
N ALA A 44 -1.16 -28.16 3.15
CA ALA A 44 -2.11 -27.08 3.39
C ALA A 44 -3.02 -26.82 2.18
N ALA A 45 -2.49 -26.89 0.96
CA ALA A 45 -3.30 -26.77 -0.26
C ALA A 45 -4.29 -27.94 -0.42
N GLN A 46 -3.89 -29.16 -0.05
CA GLN A 46 -4.79 -30.32 -0.05
C GLN A 46 -5.92 -30.18 0.99
N LEU A 47 -5.59 -29.76 2.21
CA LEU A 47 -6.57 -29.49 3.26
C LEU A 47 -7.56 -28.41 2.84
N TYR A 48 -7.07 -27.31 2.27
CA TYR A 48 -7.92 -26.25 1.73
C TYR A 48 -8.88 -26.80 0.65
N LYS A 49 -8.37 -27.57 -0.31
CA LYS A 49 -9.18 -28.18 -1.38
C LYS A 49 -10.24 -29.14 -0.83
N LYS A 50 -9.92 -29.87 0.24
CA LYS A 50 -10.87 -30.78 0.92
C LYS A 50 -12.02 -30.00 1.57
N ARG A 51 -11.74 -28.80 2.12
CA ARG A 51 -12.73 -27.98 2.82
C ARG A 51 -13.60 -27.15 1.87
N TYR A 52 -13.01 -26.54 0.85
CA TYR A 52 -13.70 -25.57 -0.01
C TYR A 52 -13.99 -26.08 -1.42
N GLY A 53 -13.55 -27.29 -1.75
CA GLY A 53 -13.84 -27.95 -3.02
C GLY A 53 -12.76 -27.75 -4.09
N LYS A 54 -12.90 -28.52 -5.17
CA LYS A 54 -11.86 -28.69 -6.20
C LYS A 54 -11.62 -27.50 -7.11
N ASN A 55 -12.52 -26.52 -7.12
CA ASN A 55 -12.48 -25.35 -8.00
C ASN A 55 -11.74 -24.16 -7.39
N LEU A 56 -11.38 -24.24 -6.10
CA LEU A 56 -10.64 -23.21 -5.40
C LEU A 56 -9.20 -23.69 -5.17
N HIS A 57 -8.24 -22.88 -5.62
CA HIS A 57 -6.83 -23.23 -5.64
C HIS A 57 -6.07 -22.18 -4.82
N PRO A 58 -5.68 -22.47 -3.57
CA PRO A 58 -4.89 -21.55 -2.79
C PRO A 58 -3.47 -21.54 -3.34
N PHE A 59 -2.85 -20.36 -3.31
CA PHE A 59 -1.41 -20.21 -3.40
C PHE A 59 -1.00 -19.30 -2.25
N TYR A 60 0.25 -19.41 -1.84
CA TYR A 60 0.71 -18.74 -0.63
C TYR A 60 2.02 -18.01 -0.91
N ALA A 61 1.96 -16.69 -0.89
CA ALA A 61 3.14 -15.84 -0.93
C ALA A 61 3.74 -15.77 0.49
N TRP A 62 4.85 -16.47 0.74
CA TRP A 62 5.58 -16.32 2.00
C TRP A 62 6.29 -14.97 2.04
N SER A 63 6.17 -14.27 3.17
CA SER A 63 6.77 -12.96 3.39
C SER A 63 7.33 -12.87 4.82
N PRO A 64 8.52 -12.28 5.04
CA PRO A 64 9.06 -12.05 6.37
C PRO A 64 8.23 -11.01 7.15
N GLY A 65 7.59 -10.08 6.44
CA GLY A 65 6.57 -9.17 6.94
C GLY A 65 5.19 -9.69 6.57
N SER A 66 4.48 -8.97 5.71
CA SER A 66 3.12 -9.31 5.26
C SER A 66 3.05 -9.53 3.76
N SER A 67 2.13 -10.38 3.31
CA SER A 67 1.71 -10.44 1.91
C SER A 67 0.48 -9.55 1.75
N HIS A 68 0.71 -8.26 1.54
CA HIS A 68 -0.30 -7.23 1.72
C HIS A 68 -0.86 -6.65 0.40
N THR A 69 -0.29 -7.06 -0.74
CA THR A 69 -0.83 -6.90 -2.10
C THR A 69 -2.32 -7.26 -2.17
N LYS A 70 -3.09 -6.41 -2.86
CA LYS A 70 -4.54 -6.57 -3.06
C LYS A 70 -4.88 -6.40 -4.54
N ILE A 71 -4.97 -7.51 -5.26
CA ILE A 71 -5.19 -7.55 -6.71
C ILE A 71 -6.30 -8.55 -7.03
N LEU A 72 -7.17 -8.20 -7.97
CA LEU A 72 -8.04 -9.16 -8.66
C LEU A 72 -7.73 -9.12 -10.15
N LEU A 73 -7.49 -10.29 -10.73
CA LEU A 73 -7.39 -10.44 -12.18
C LEU A 73 -8.48 -11.41 -12.62
N LEU A 74 -9.49 -10.88 -13.31
CA LEU A 74 -10.68 -11.63 -13.72
C LEU A 74 -10.66 -11.80 -15.24
N VAL A 75 -10.52 -13.04 -15.71
CA VAL A 75 -10.47 -13.37 -17.13
C VAL A 75 -11.88 -13.57 -17.67
N TYR A 76 -12.32 -12.64 -18.53
CA TYR A 76 -13.56 -12.71 -19.30
C TYR A 76 -13.30 -13.17 -20.75
N PRO A 77 -14.34 -13.53 -21.52
CA PRO A 77 -14.16 -13.97 -22.90
C PRO A 77 -13.45 -12.93 -23.80
N THR A 78 -13.73 -11.65 -23.59
CA THR A 78 -13.29 -10.54 -24.46
C THR A 78 -12.31 -9.57 -23.79
N PHE A 79 -12.07 -9.67 -22.48
CA PHE A 79 -11.17 -8.78 -21.76
C PHE A 79 -10.64 -9.41 -20.46
N LEU A 80 -9.57 -8.83 -19.92
CA LEU A 80 -9.07 -9.07 -18.57
C LEU A 80 -9.43 -7.87 -17.70
N ARG A 81 -10.14 -8.07 -16.59
CA ARG A 81 -10.34 -7.02 -15.59
C ARG A 81 -9.22 -7.04 -14.58
N LEU A 82 -8.47 -5.96 -14.51
CA LEU A 82 -7.51 -5.67 -13.46
C LEU A 82 -8.18 -4.82 -12.38
N VAL A 83 -8.11 -5.28 -11.14
CA VAL A 83 -8.50 -4.50 -9.96
C VAL A 83 -7.32 -4.40 -9.01
N ILE A 84 -6.99 -3.18 -8.57
CA ILE A 84 -6.01 -2.92 -7.49
C ILE A 84 -6.74 -2.10 -6.42
N THR A 85 -6.70 -2.54 -5.17
CA THR A 85 -7.50 -1.93 -4.10
C THR A 85 -6.75 -1.80 -2.78
N SER A 86 -7.21 -0.92 -1.89
CA SER A 86 -6.77 -0.86 -0.49
C SER A 86 -7.52 -1.83 0.44
N CYS A 87 -8.65 -2.36 -0.02
CA CYS A 87 -9.62 -3.14 0.75
C CYS A 87 -9.17 -4.58 0.98
N ASN A 88 -9.23 -5.11 2.22
CA ASN A 88 -9.29 -6.56 2.38
C ASN A 88 -10.68 -7.05 1.96
N MET A 89 -10.82 -8.26 1.44
CA MET A 89 -12.12 -8.79 0.99
C MET A 89 -13.00 -9.32 2.15
N MET A 90 -13.12 -8.54 3.23
CA MET A 90 -13.92 -8.87 4.41
C MET A 90 -15.00 -7.80 4.64
N LEU A 91 -16.16 -8.19 5.18
CA LEU A 91 -17.32 -7.31 5.38
C LEU A 91 -16.97 -5.97 6.04
N ALA A 92 -16.16 -6.01 7.10
CA ALA A 92 -15.71 -4.81 7.81
C ALA A 92 -14.97 -3.80 6.91
N ASP A 93 -14.16 -4.26 5.98
CA ASP A 93 -13.45 -3.36 5.07
C ASP A 93 -14.33 -2.99 3.86
N THR A 94 -15.10 -3.94 3.31
CA THR A 94 -15.87 -3.72 2.09
C THR A 94 -17.13 -2.89 2.29
N GLU A 95 -17.74 -2.93 3.49
CA GLU A 95 -19.01 -2.26 3.77
C GLU A 95 -18.89 -1.08 4.75
N LEU A 96 -17.89 -1.10 5.65
CA LEU A 96 -17.84 -0.15 6.77
C LEU A 96 -16.64 0.83 6.71
N GLY A 97 -15.73 0.65 5.74
CA GLY A 97 -14.49 1.40 5.66
C GLY A 97 -14.33 2.13 4.34
N ASP A 98 -13.90 3.38 4.42
CA ASP A 98 -13.42 4.13 3.26
C ASP A 98 -12.24 3.39 2.61
N ASN A 99 -12.36 3.14 1.30
CA ASN A 99 -11.42 2.37 0.50
C ASN A 99 -11.37 2.88 -0.95
N HIS A 100 -10.27 2.56 -1.64
CA HIS A 100 -10.11 2.84 -3.07
C HIS A 100 -10.03 1.58 -3.90
N TRP A 101 -10.60 1.65 -5.10
CA TRP A 101 -10.60 0.58 -6.09
C TRP A 101 -10.22 1.17 -7.45
N TYR A 102 -9.04 0.81 -7.94
CA TYR A 102 -8.67 1.03 -9.34
C TYR A 102 -9.15 -0.15 -10.17
N ILE A 103 -9.95 0.10 -11.20
CA ILE A 103 -10.50 -0.94 -12.09
C ILE A 103 -10.15 -0.58 -13.54
N HIS A 104 -9.59 -1.53 -14.28
CA HIS A 104 -9.26 -1.36 -15.69
C HIS A 104 -9.59 -2.63 -16.47
N ASP A 105 -10.35 -2.50 -17.56
CA ASP A 105 -10.65 -3.60 -18.48
C ASP A 105 -9.70 -3.56 -19.67
N LEU A 106 -8.93 -4.62 -19.85
CA LEU A 106 -7.90 -4.78 -20.87
C LEU A 106 -8.46 -5.64 -22.00
N PRO A 107 -8.68 -5.11 -23.22
CA PRO A 107 -9.22 -5.87 -24.33
C PRO A 107 -8.35 -7.09 -24.67
N LYS A 108 -8.98 -8.21 -25.00
CA LYS A 108 -8.27 -9.42 -25.43
C LYS A 108 -7.73 -9.24 -26.85
N ARG A 109 -6.46 -9.59 -27.06
CA ARG A 109 -5.83 -9.58 -28.38
C ARG A 109 -6.32 -10.76 -29.23
N PRO A 110 -6.38 -10.61 -30.58
CA PRO A 110 -6.67 -11.73 -31.47
C PRO A 110 -5.56 -12.80 -31.46
N HIS A 111 -4.32 -12.38 -31.21
CA HIS A 111 -3.13 -13.24 -31.16
C HIS A 111 -2.28 -12.88 -29.95
N ARG A 112 -1.58 -13.88 -29.39
CA ARG A 112 -0.60 -13.66 -28.32
C ARG A 112 0.60 -12.91 -28.88
N GLU A 113 1.03 -11.85 -28.20
CA GLU A 113 2.33 -11.23 -28.44
C GLU A 113 3.45 -12.05 -27.79
N SER A 114 4.55 -12.26 -28.52
CA SER A 114 5.69 -13.04 -28.03
C SER A 114 6.55 -12.30 -26.99
N VAL A 115 6.42 -10.97 -26.93
CA VAL A 115 7.13 -10.10 -25.98
C VAL A 115 6.14 -9.07 -25.45
N SER A 116 6.13 -8.85 -24.14
CA SER A 116 5.32 -7.77 -23.56
C SER A 116 5.77 -6.42 -24.10
N SER A 117 4.86 -5.72 -24.78
CA SER A 117 5.10 -4.40 -25.35
C SER A 117 4.83 -3.26 -24.34
N SER A 118 4.31 -3.59 -23.16
CA SER A 118 3.92 -2.62 -22.13
C SER A 118 4.75 -2.76 -20.86
N VAL A 119 5.36 -1.66 -20.43
CA VAL A 119 6.04 -1.54 -19.13
C VAL A 119 5.10 -1.88 -17.97
N PHE A 120 3.78 -1.63 -18.12
CA PHE A 120 2.82 -1.98 -17.09
C PHE A 120 2.64 -3.50 -16.97
N GLU A 121 2.48 -4.19 -18.10
CA GLU A 121 2.32 -5.65 -18.14
C GLU A 121 3.58 -6.35 -17.61
N GLU A 122 4.77 -5.92 -18.05
CA GLU A 122 6.05 -6.44 -17.55
C GLU A 122 6.13 -6.35 -16.01
N ASN A 123 5.90 -5.15 -15.45
CA ASN A 123 5.96 -4.94 -14.01
C ASN A 123 4.89 -5.72 -13.25
N LEU A 124 3.69 -5.89 -13.83
CA LEU A 124 2.62 -6.70 -13.24
C LEU A 124 3.03 -8.18 -13.21
N LEU A 125 3.48 -8.74 -14.34
CA LEU A 125 3.91 -10.13 -14.43
C LEU A 125 5.09 -10.42 -13.49
N GLU A 126 6.09 -9.54 -13.41
CA GLU A 126 7.21 -9.66 -12.48
C GLU A 126 6.72 -9.73 -11.01
N HIS A 127 5.74 -8.91 -10.63
CA HIS A 127 5.18 -8.91 -9.28
C HIS A 127 4.38 -10.18 -8.98
N LEU A 128 3.56 -10.65 -9.94
CA LEU A 128 2.80 -11.89 -9.80
C LEU A 128 3.74 -13.11 -9.69
N GLN A 129 4.83 -13.14 -10.45
CA GLN A 129 5.89 -14.15 -10.33
C GLN A 129 6.58 -14.09 -8.96
N ALA A 130 6.86 -12.90 -8.44
CA ALA A 130 7.45 -12.73 -7.10
C ALA A 130 6.51 -13.26 -6.00
N LEU A 131 5.20 -13.06 -6.16
CA LEU A 131 4.14 -13.60 -5.29
C LEU A 131 3.92 -15.12 -5.43
N LYS A 132 4.60 -15.78 -6.36
CA LYS A 132 4.43 -17.21 -6.66
C LYS A 132 3.02 -17.55 -7.13
N VAL A 133 2.41 -16.65 -7.90
CA VAL A 133 1.17 -16.93 -8.64
C VAL A 133 1.42 -18.14 -9.56
N PRO A 134 0.48 -19.10 -9.66
CA PRO A 134 0.68 -20.30 -10.47
C PRO A 134 0.99 -19.98 -11.94
N GLU A 135 2.00 -20.64 -12.51
CA GLU A 135 2.45 -20.45 -13.91
C GLU A 135 1.30 -20.57 -14.91
N LYS A 136 0.42 -21.57 -14.71
CA LYS A 136 -0.78 -21.74 -15.55
C LYS A 136 -1.66 -20.47 -15.64
N PHE A 137 -1.74 -19.68 -14.56
CA PHE A 137 -2.47 -18.42 -14.57
C PHE A 137 -1.68 -17.33 -15.29
N LEU A 138 -0.37 -17.22 -15.02
CA LEU A 138 0.52 -16.28 -15.70
C LEU A 138 0.50 -16.49 -17.22
N ASP A 139 0.67 -17.74 -17.66
CA ASP A 139 0.57 -18.14 -19.06
C ASP A 139 -0.77 -17.70 -19.64
N SER A 140 -1.87 -17.83 -18.91
CA SER A 140 -3.19 -17.46 -19.44
C SER A 140 -3.37 -15.96 -19.73
N ILE A 141 -2.50 -15.09 -19.21
CA ILE A 141 -2.59 -13.64 -19.37
C ILE A 141 -1.43 -13.00 -20.12
N GLU A 142 -0.23 -13.59 -20.08
CA GLU A 142 0.98 -13.03 -20.70
C GLU A 142 0.83 -12.89 -22.22
N GLY A 143 0.97 -11.65 -22.70
CA GLY A 143 0.86 -11.29 -24.11
C GLY A 143 -0.54 -11.44 -24.70
N MET A 144 -1.56 -11.71 -23.87
CA MET A 144 -2.93 -12.02 -24.34
C MET A 144 -3.85 -10.79 -24.38
N TYR A 145 -3.49 -9.70 -23.70
CA TYR A 145 -4.35 -8.53 -23.52
C TYR A 145 -3.65 -7.25 -23.93
N ASP A 146 -4.43 -6.25 -24.31
CA ASP A 146 -3.93 -4.94 -24.69
C ASP A 146 -3.87 -3.98 -23.50
N TYR A 147 -2.65 -3.55 -23.18
CA TYR A 147 -2.34 -2.60 -22.12
C TYR A 147 -2.09 -1.18 -22.65
N SER A 148 -2.28 -0.93 -23.95
CA SER A 148 -2.00 0.36 -24.58
C SER A 148 -2.79 1.53 -23.99
N THR A 149 -3.95 1.25 -23.39
CA THR A 149 -4.82 2.25 -22.73
C THR A 149 -4.47 2.50 -21.27
N VAL A 150 -3.55 1.73 -20.68
CA VAL A 150 -3.15 1.90 -19.28
C VAL A 150 -2.21 3.08 -19.16
N LYS A 151 -2.70 4.15 -18.53
CA LYS A 151 -1.96 5.41 -18.31
C LYS A 151 -1.49 5.60 -16.86
N VAL A 152 -1.87 4.72 -15.95
CA VAL A 152 -1.40 4.73 -14.56
C VAL A 152 -0.09 3.94 -14.42
N HIS A 153 0.65 4.20 -13.35
CA HIS A 153 1.94 3.54 -13.10
C HIS A 153 1.85 2.56 -11.94
N LEU A 154 2.28 1.32 -12.15
CA LEU A 154 2.32 0.31 -11.09
C LEU A 154 3.45 0.59 -10.09
N VAL A 155 3.11 0.58 -8.80
CA VAL A 155 4.06 0.61 -7.67
C VAL A 155 3.95 -0.70 -6.92
N THR A 156 5.07 -1.42 -6.77
CA THR A 156 5.11 -2.68 -6.05
C THR A 156 6.20 -2.66 -4.99
N SER A 157 6.04 -3.51 -3.99
CA SER A 157 7.11 -3.84 -3.06
C SER A 157 7.23 -5.35 -2.98
N VAL A 158 8.47 -5.83 -2.89
CA VAL A 158 8.81 -7.25 -2.74
C VAL A 158 9.77 -7.38 -1.56
N PRO A 159 9.61 -8.39 -0.69
CA PRO A 159 10.51 -8.57 0.44
C PRO A 159 11.96 -8.81 0.04
N GLY A 160 12.89 -8.08 0.65
CA GLY A 160 14.33 -8.25 0.45
C GLY A 160 15.10 -6.95 0.45
N ILE A 161 16.38 -7.06 0.08
CA ILE A 161 17.26 -5.92 -0.17
C ILE A 161 17.38 -5.77 -1.70
N SER A 162 17.14 -4.56 -2.20
CA SER A 162 17.29 -4.23 -3.62
C SER A 162 18.30 -3.10 -3.77
N ALA A 163 19.24 -3.29 -4.69
CA ALA A 163 20.32 -2.36 -4.97
C ALA A 163 20.45 -2.19 -6.49
N GLY A 164 21.22 -1.19 -6.93
CA GLY A 164 21.34 -0.93 -8.36
C GLY A 164 20.03 -0.43 -8.99
N ALA A 165 19.98 -0.43 -10.32
CA ALA A 165 18.75 -0.10 -11.06
C ALA A 165 17.54 -0.97 -10.67
N LYS A 166 17.76 -2.20 -10.18
CA LYS A 166 16.68 -3.06 -9.67
C LYS A 166 15.95 -2.45 -8.48
N ALA A 167 16.60 -1.59 -7.69
CA ALA A 167 15.94 -0.94 -6.56
C ALA A 167 14.81 0.02 -7.00
N GLU A 168 14.90 0.60 -8.20
CA GLU A 168 13.84 1.44 -8.78
C GLU A 168 12.62 0.64 -9.24
N LYS A 169 12.64 -0.69 -9.15
CA LYS A 169 11.46 -1.53 -9.37
C LYS A 169 10.55 -1.62 -8.14
N HIS A 170 11.02 -1.23 -6.95
CA HIS A 170 10.28 -1.45 -5.71
C HIS A 170 10.22 -0.23 -4.77
N GLY A 171 9.13 -0.14 -3.99
CA GLY A 171 8.98 0.75 -2.83
C GLY A 171 9.28 2.23 -3.13
N LEU A 172 10.03 2.88 -2.21
CA LEU A 172 10.38 4.31 -2.28
C LEU A 172 11.03 4.68 -3.62
N LEU A 173 11.98 3.88 -4.09
CA LEU A 173 12.72 4.20 -5.31
C LEU A 173 11.87 4.00 -6.57
N ARG A 174 10.89 3.08 -6.52
CA ARG A 174 9.86 3.00 -7.58
C ARG A 174 8.97 4.22 -7.61
N LEU A 175 8.51 4.70 -6.46
CA LEU A 175 7.72 5.93 -6.37
C LEU A 175 8.51 7.12 -6.92
N ARG A 176 9.77 7.29 -6.50
CA ARG A 176 10.67 8.32 -7.02
C ARG A 176 10.76 8.28 -8.54
N ARG A 177 11.02 7.11 -9.11
CA ARG A 177 11.17 6.95 -10.56
C ARG A 177 9.90 7.35 -11.29
N ILE A 178 8.74 6.90 -10.82
CA ILE A 178 7.45 7.27 -11.42
C ILE A 178 7.24 8.78 -11.36
N VAL A 179 7.45 9.41 -10.20
CA VAL A 179 7.23 10.85 -10.06
C VAL A 179 8.18 11.65 -10.95
N GLN A 180 9.42 11.18 -11.18
CA GLN A 180 10.32 11.76 -12.19
C GLN A 180 9.75 11.64 -13.61
N ASP A 181 9.21 10.47 -13.96
CA ASP A 181 8.64 10.20 -15.28
C ASP A 181 7.36 10.99 -15.54
N LEU A 182 6.65 11.45 -14.50
CA LEU A 182 5.51 12.39 -14.64
C LEU A 182 5.92 13.77 -15.17
N GLY A 183 7.20 14.15 -15.06
CA GLY A 183 7.71 15.42 -15.56
C GLY A 183 7.26 16.67 -14.79
N VAL A 184 6.63 16.51 -13.62
CA VAL A 184 6.20 17.63 -12.77
C VAL A 184 7.32 18.00 -11.78
N ASP A 185 7.82 19.24 -11.84
CA ASP A 185 8.82 19.75 -10.90
C ASP A 185 8.18 20.10 -9.53
N LEU A 186 7.95 19.08 -8.71
CA LEU A 186 7.36 19.24 -7.38
C LEU A 186 8.25 20.03 -6.43
N ARG A 187 9.57 20.08 -6.65
CA ARG A 187 10.47 20.91 -5.85
C ARG A 187 10.17 22.39 -6.09
N ARG A 188 10.03 22.79 -7.35
CA ARG A 188 9.62 24.16 -7.67
C ARG A 188 8.24 24.47 -7.10
N LYS A 189 7.27 23.54 -7.20
CA LYS A 189 5.95 23.72 -6.57
C LYS A 189 6.05 23.92 -5.07
N LYS A 190 6.94 23.21 -4.37
CA LYS A 190 7.23 23.42 -2.94
C LYS A 190 7.76 24.83 -2.68
N GLN A 191 8.77 25.27 -3.44
CA GLN A 191 9.36 26.62 -3.30
C GLN A 191 8.33 27.73 -3.52
N ASP A 192 7.39 27.52 -4.44
CA ASP A 192 6.33 28.46 -4.74
C ASP A 192 5.19 28.44 -3.68
N ASN A 193 5.27 27.59 -2.65
CA ASN A 193 4.18 27.28 -1.70
C ASN A 193 2.91 26.73 -2.38
N ALA A 194 3.08 26.00 -3.49
CA ALA A 194 2.04 25.38 -4.31
C ALA A 194 2.04 23.85 -4.20
N LEU A 195 2.53 23.29 -3.09
CA LEU A 195 2.62 21.86 -2.86
C LEU A 195 2.18 21.52 -1.43
N GLN A 196 1.26 20.57 -1.32
CA GLN A 196 1.01 19.79 -0.12
C GLN A 196 1.23 18.32 -0.47
N LEU A 197 2.08 17.64 0.32
CA LEU A 197 2.08 16.17 0.34
C LEU A 197 1.15 15.72 1.46
N GLU A 198 0.25 14.80 1.15
CA GLU A 198 -0.75 14.27 2.06
C GLU A 198 -0.78 12.76 1.99
N VAL A 199 -0.91 12.11 3.14
CA VAL A 199 -0.97 10.66 3.29
C VAL A 199 -2.12 10.31 4.24
N CYS A 200 -2.88 9.29 3.87
CA CYS A 200 -3.80 8.58 4.75
C CYS A 200 -3.47 7.09 4.68
N ALA A 201 -3.28 6.42 5.82
CA ALA A 201 -2.91 5.00 5.83
C ALA A 201 -3.47 4.29 7.07
N ALA A 202 -4.09 3.13 6.86
CA ALA A 202 -4.70 2.36 7.94
C ALA A 202 -3.69 1.84 8.98
N SER A 203 -2.40 1.78 8.64
CA SER A 203 -1.35 1.54 9.61
C SER A 203 -0.18 2.48 9.43
N ILE A 204 0.37 2.92 10.56
CA ILE A 204 1.53 3.80 10.63
C ILE A 204 2.67 3.03 11.27
N GLY A 205 3.83 2.98 10.60
CA GLY A 205 5.04 2.38 11.14
C GLY A 205 5.60 3.16 12.33
N ASN A 206 6.75 2.73 12.84
CA ASN A 206 7.53 3.56 13.75
C ASN A 206 8.25 4.65 12.95
N LEU A 207 7.72 5.87 13.00
CA LEU A 207 8.22 7.00 12.19
C LEU A 207 9.47 7.61 12.83
N SER A 208 10.39 8.05 11.98
CA SER A 208 11.51 8.91 12.36
C SER A 208 11.64 10.04 11.34
N ALA A 209 12.17 11.19 11.77
CA ALA A 209 12.42 12.31 10.87
C ALA A 209 13.25 11.88 9.65
N LYS A 210 14.32 11.12 9.88
CA LYS A 210 15.17 10.54 8.84
C LYS A 210 14.41 9.72 7.79
N TRP A 211 13.50 8.84 8.23
CA TRP A 211 12.76 8.03 7.27
C TRP A 211 11.68 8.84 6.55
N LEU A 212 11.02 9.76 7.25
CA LEU A 212 10.04 10.67 6.66
C LEU A 212 10.67 11.57 5.60
N ASP A 213 11.87 12.09 5.84
CA ASP A 213 12.64 12.88 4.87
C ASP A 213 12.93 12.07 3.59
N GLY A 214 13.46 10.84 3.72
CA GLY A 214 13.67 9.96 2.58
C GLY A 214 12.38 9.60 1.83
N PHE A 215 11.28 9.36 2.55
CA PHE A 215 9.96 9.13 1.95
C PHE A 215 9.51 10.36 1.15
N TYR A 216 9.61 11.55 1.76
CA TYR A 216 9.21 12.82 1.17
C TYR A 216 10.02 13.12 -0.09
N ASP A 217 11.34 12.98 -0.04
CA ASP A 217 12.23 13.19 -1.19
C ASP A 217 11.92 12.25 -2.36
N CYS A 218 11.55 11.00 -2.08
CA CYS A 218 11.10 10.06 -3.10
C CYS A 218 9.72 10.44 -3.65
N ALA A 219 8.78 10.84 -2.78
CA ALA A 219 7.46 11.33 -3.18
C ALA A 219 7.53 12.62 -4.01
N LEU A 220 8.62 13.39 -3.91
CA LEU A 220 8.89 14.56 -4.77
C LEU A 220 9.66 14.22 -6.05
N GLY A 221 10.05 12.96 -6.25
CA GLY A 221 10.84 12.55 -7.41
C GLY A 221 12.24 13.19 -7.45
N ARG A 222 12.86 13.49 -6.30
CA ARG A 222 14.14 14.23 -6.28
C ARG A 222 15.22 13.52 -7.11
N LYS A 223 15.87 14.27 -8.00
CA LYS A 223 16.97 13.76 -8.82
C LYS A 223 18.12 13.22 -7.97
N TYR A 224 18.48 13.94 -6.91
CA TYR A 224 19.53 13.56 -5.97
C TYR A 224 18.90 13.22 -4.62
N LEU A 225 19.21 12.03 -4.12
CA LEU A 225 18.84 11.56 -2.80
C LEU A 225 20.09 11.51 -1.92
N GLU A 226 19.92 11.86 -0.65
CA GLU A 226 20.95 11.72 0.37
C GLU A 226 20.32 11.09 1.62
N VAL A 227 21.08 10.28 2.34
CA VAL A 227 20.63 9.75 3.63
C VAL A 227 21.12 10.69 4.71
N ILE A 228 20.24 11.57 5.18
CA ILE A 228 20.58 12.52 6.25
C ILE A 228 20.90 11.74 7.55
N ASP A 229 21.79 12.31 8.36
CA ASP A 229 22.05 11.81 9.71
C ASP A 229 20.84 12.02 10.64
N GLY A 230 20.98 11.65 11.91
CA GLY A 230 19.87 11.60 12.88
C GLY A 230 19.22 12.94 13.21
N ASN A 231 19.67 14.07 12.65
CA ASN A 231 19.25 15.42 13.04
C ASN A 231 18.59 16.22 11.91
N CYS A 232 17.71 15.60 11.12
CA CYS A 232 16.88 16.29 10.12
C CYS A 232 15.52 16.73 10.66
N ASP A 233 14.99 17.78 10.05
CA ASP A 233 13.62 18.25 10.29
C ASP A 233 12.59 17.26 9.74
N VAL A 234 11.43 17.19 10.39
CA VAL A 234 10.28 16.47 9.85
C VAL A 234 9.72 17.27 8.66
N PRO A 235 9.55 16.68 7.47
CA PRO A 235 9.06 17.40 6.31
C PRO A 235 7.60 17.82 6.48
N ASP A 236 7.20 18.87 5.75
CA ASP A 236 5.81 19.37 5.70
C ASP A 236 4.91 18.38 4.95
N LEU A 237 4.43 17.40 5.71
CA LEU A 237 3.56 16.30 5.31
C LEU A 237 2.30 16.36 6.18
N LYS A 238 1.11 16.17 5.58
CA LYS A 238 -0.12 15.91 6.32
C LYS A 238 -0.38 14.41 6.40
N LEU A 239 -0.56 13.89 7.61
CA LEU A 239 -0.91 12.51 7.87
C LEU A 239 -2.30 12.42 8.51
N PHE A 240 -3.28 11.90 7.78
CA PHE A 240 -4.63 11.67 8.29
C PHE A 240 -4.73 10.29 8.93
N TYR A 241 -5.01 10.27 10.23
CA TYR A 241 -5.14 9.08 11.04
C TYR A 241 -6.11 9.35 12.19
N PRO A 242 -6.92 8.38 12.66
CA PRO A 242 -7.91 8.67 13.69
C PRO A 242 -7.26 8.68 15.07
N THR A 243 -7.71 9.62 15.91
CA THR A 243 -7.42 9.59 17.35
C THR A 243 -8.27 8.53 18.04
N VAL A 244 -7.93 8.21 19.29
CA VAL A 244 -8.80 7.42 20.17
C VAL A 244 -10.19 8.05 20.32
N SER A 245 -10.28 9.38 20.35
CA SER A 245 -11.56 10.09 20.43
C SER A 245 -12.36 9.97 19.14
N ASP A 246 -11.71 10.08 17.97
CA ASP A 246 -12.38 9.94 16.67
C ASP A 246 -13.01 8.55 16.55
N VAL A 247 -12.28 7.49 16.89
CA VAL A 247 -12.82 6.12 16.88
C VAL A 247 -13.99 5.97 17.84
N ARG A 248 -13.89 6.48 19.08
CA ARG A 248 -15.00 6.42 20.05
C ARG A 248 -16.26 7.16 19.60
N SER A 249 -16.11 8.17 18.75
CA SER A 249 -17.22 8.94 18.18
C SER A 249 -17.82 8.34 16.90
N ALA A 250 -17.15 7.35 16.30
CA ALA A 250 -17.65 6.64 15.13
C ALA A 250 -18.79 5.67 15.50
N ASP A 251 -19.50 5.19 14.50
CA ASP A 251 -20.57 4.20 14.70
C ASP A 251 -20.02 2.91 15.31
N GLU A 252 -20.84 2.21 16.09
CA GLU A 252 -20.45 0.95 16.76
C GLU A 252 -19.89 -0.08 15.75
N SER A 253 -20.49 -0.17 14.57
CA SER A 253 -20.00 -1.05 13.49
C SER A 253 -18.59 -0.68 13.01
N ALA A 254 -18.29 0.62 12.88
CA ALA A 254 -16.96 1.09 12.50
C ALA A 254 -15.94 0.92 13.63
N GLN A 255 -16.35 1.06 14.89
CA GLN A 255 -15.50 0.78 16.05
C GLN A 255 -15.01 -0.67 16.08
N ILE A 256 -15.87 -1.63 15.72
CA ILE A 256 -15.49 -3.05 15.60
C ILE A 256 -14.43 -3.24 14.49
N ALA A 257 -14.63 -2.57 13.35
CA ALA A 257 -13.69 -2.60 12.22
C ALA A 257 -12.36 -1.87 12.51
N ALA A 258 -12.31 -0.99 13.51
CA ALA A 258 -11.11 -0.24 13.89
C ALA A 258 -9.95 -1.14 14.36
N SER A 259 -10.23 -2.41 14.68
CA SER A 259 -9.22 -3.45 14.95
C SER A 259 -8.26 -3.72 13.76
N ASN A 260 -8.65 -3.32 12.54
CA ASN A 260 -7.82 -3.38 11.34
C ASN A 260 -6.92 -2.15 11.14
N ILE A 261 -6.95 -1.18 12.05
CA ILE A 261 -6.21 0.10 11.98
C ILE A 261 -5.20 0.16 13.14
N GLY A 262 -3.95 0.52 12.89
CA GLY A 262 -2.92 0.48 13.93
C GLY A 262 -1.72 1.42 13.75
N CYS A 263 -1.35 2.15 14.82
CA CYS A 263 -0.22 3.09 14.84
C CYS A 263 0.94 2.58 15.71
N HIS A 264 2.07 2.23 15.09
CA HIS A 264 3.28 1.72 15.74
C HIS A 264 4.28 2.81 16.14
N THR A 265 3.92 4.09 15.99
CA THR A 265 4.71 5.21 16.53
C THR A 265 4.52 5.26 18.04
N ARG A 266 5.35 4.49 18.77
CA ARG A 266 5.18 4.18 20.20
C ARG A 266 6.51 4.17 20.96
N PRO A 267 6.50 4.53 22.26
CA PRO A 267 5.37 5.10 22.99
C PRO A 267 5.05 6.51 22.48
N TRP A 268 3.75 6.82 22.33
CA TRP A 268 3.32 8.10 21.76
C TRP A 268 3.77 9.28 22.62
N THR A 269 3.78 9.11 23.94
CA THR A 269 4.25 10.09 24.92
C THR A 269 5.68 10.57 24.60
N SER A 270 6.59 9.64 24.31
CA SER A 270 8.00 9.93 23.99
C SER A 270 8.26 10.24 22.51
N THR A 271 7.24 10.23 21.65
CA THR A 271 7.40 10.59 20.24
C THR A 271 7.73 12.08 20.10
N PRO A 272 8.72 12.48 19.27
CA PRO A 272 9.05 13.88 19.05
C PRO A 272 7.84 14.72 18.59
N ASP A 273 7.68 15.90 19.15
CA ASP A 273 6.56 16.81 18.82
C ASP A 273 6.50 17.14 17.33
N ALA A 274 7.65 17.26 16.66
CA ALA A 274 7.72 17.49 15.21
C ALA A 274 7.03 16.36 14.41
N ILE A 275 7.16 15.11 14.85
CA ILE A 275 6.45 13.97 14.24
C ILE A 275 4.97 14.03 14.62
N LYS A 276 4.62 14.33 15.88
CA LYS A 276 3.20 14.44 16.28
C LYS A 276 2.44 15.49 15.48
N ARG A 277 3.10 16.60 15.12
CA ARG A 277 2.50 17.73 14.38
C ARG A 277 2.06 17.41 12.96
N ILE A 278 2.55 16.33 12.34
CA ILE A 278 2.08 15.95 11.00
C ILE A 278 0.71 15.26 11.06
N PHE A 279 0.29 14.76 12.22
CA PHE A 279 -0.98 14.04 12.38
C PHE A 279 -2.17 14.99 12.38
N HIS A 280 -3.21 14.58 11.64
CA HIS A 280 -4.50 15.24 11.51
C HIS A 280 -5.60 14.24 11.81
N HIS A 281 -6.69 14.73 12.41
CA HIS A 281 -7.88 13.92 12.68
C HIS A 281 -8.40 13.30 11.38
N TYR A 282 -8.86 12.05 11.45
CA TYR A 282 -9.60 11.45 10.36
C TYR A 282 -11.11 11.66 10.57
N LYS A 283 -11.78 12.24 9.58
CA LYS A 283 -13.23 12.38 9.56
C LYS A 283 -13.74 11.95 8.19
N SER A 284 -14.46 10.82 8.14
CA SER A 284 -15.09 10.37 6.89
C SER A 284 -16.16 11.36 6.44
N LYS A 285 -16.33 11.47 5.11
CA LYS A 285 -17.48 12.14 4.49
C LYS A 285 -18.76 11.29 4.63
N ASP A 286 -18.62 9.97 4.79
CA ASP A 286 -19.73 9.11 5.24
C ASP A 286 -19.77 9.13 6.77
N ALA A 287 -20.70 9.90 7.32
CA ALA A 287 -20.74 10.20 8.75
C ALA A 287 -20.78 8.91 9.60
N GLY A 288 -19.92 8.86 10.62
CA GLY A 288 -19.82 7.70 11.51
C GLY A 288 -18.88 6.59 11.01
N ARG A 289 -18.34 6.68 9.79
CA ARG A 289 -17.38 5.70 9.25
C ARG A 289 -15.92 5.98 9.61
N LEU A 290 -15.12 4.92 9.49
CA LEU A 290 -13.66 4.94 9.52
C LEU A 290 -13.13 4.45 8.15
N PHE A 291 -11.87 4.03 8.10
CA PHE A 291 -11.21 3.68 6.84
C PHE A 291 -10.32 2.46 6.94
N HIS A 292 -10.07 1.85 5.79
CA HIS A 292 -8.94 0.93 5.60
C HIS A 292 -8.11 1.28 4.35
N GLN A 293 -8.26 2.50 3.83
CA GLN A 293 -7.50 3.00 2.69
C GLN A 293 -6.00 3.23 2.95
N LYS A 294 -5.27 3.31 1.84
CA LYS A 294 -3.89 3.83 1.79
C LYS A 294 -3.80 4.74 0.58
N LEU A 295 -3.67 6.02 0.84
CA LEU A 295 -3.71 7.12 -0.11
C LEU A 295 -2.49 7.98 0.14
N ALA A 296 -1.79 8.37 -0.92
CA ALA A 296 -0.79 9.43 -0.86
C ALA A 296 -0.97 10.34 -2.06
N MET A 297 -0.91 11.65 -1.88
CA MET A 297 -1.15 12.59 -2.97
C MET A 297 -0.29 13.84 -2.82
N ALA A 298 0.10 14.40 -3.95
CA ALA A 298 0.72 15.72 -4.03
C ALA A 298 -0.23 16.65 -4.79
N TYR A 299 -0.58 17.81 -4.23
CA TYR A 299 -1.51 18.75 -4.86
C TYR A 299 -1.17 20.20 -4.52
N ASN A 300 -1.84 21.16 -5.19
CA ASN A 300 -1.72 22.58 -4.87
C ASN A 300 -2.79 22.97 -3.82
N PRO A 301 -2.42 23.24 -2.56
CA PRO A 301 -3.40 23.56 -1.52
C PRO A 301 -4.04 24.95 -1.68
N ARG A 302 -3.51 25.81 -2.58
CA ARG A 302 -4.00 27.17 -2.80
C ARG A 302 -4.92 27.30 -4.01
N ASP A 303 -5.03 26.25 -4.80
CA ASP A 303 -5.89 26.21 -5.98
C ASP A 303 -6.73 24.93 -5.93
N SER A 304 -7.93 25.05 -5.37
CA SER A 304 -8.86 23.93 -5.26
C SER A 304 -9.39 23.46 -6.61
N THR A 305 -9.19 24.23 -7.69
CA THR A 305 -9.63 23.88 -9.04
C THR A 305 -8.56 23.14 -9.84
N ALA A 306 -7.29 23.27 -9.45
CA ALA A 306 -6.20 22.52 -10.04
C ALA A 306 -6.34 21.02 -9.74
N ALA A 307 -6.06 20.21 -10.76
CA ALA A 307 -5.85 18.78 -10.57
C ALA A 307 -4.71 18.53 -9.57
N PRO A 308 -4.73 17.42 -8.81
CA PRO A 308 -3.57 17.01 -8.04
C PRO A 308 -2.41 16.76 -8.99
N TYR A 309 -1.17 16.81 -8.52
CA TYR A 309 -0.02 16.45 -9.34
C TYR A 309 0.04 14.93 -9.58
N TYR A 310 -0.25 14.14 -8.56
CA TYR A 310 -0.49 12.71 -8.66
C TYR A 310 -1.27 12.20 -7.45
N ILE A 311 -1.87 11.02 -7.60
CA ILE A 311 -2.50 10.26 -6.51
C ILE A 311 -1.96 8.82 -6.53
N TYR A 312 -1.49 8.32 -5.39
CA TYR A 312 -1.24 6.91 -5.14
C TYR A 312 -2.42 6.30 -4.39
N ILE A 313 -2.92 5.16 -4.89
CA ILE A 313 -3.84 4.27 -4.16
C ILE A 313 -3.31 2.84 -4.19
N GLY A 314 -3.49 2.11 -3.10
CA GLY A 314 -3.09 0.69 -3.06
C GLY A 314 -3.02 0.13 -1.66
N SER A 315 -2.11 -0.81 -1.46
CA SER A 315 -1.97 -1.52 -0.19
C SER A 315 -0.93 -0.92 0.76
N ALA A 316 0.02 -0.10 0.29
CA ALA A 316 1.19 0.28 1.08
C ALA A 316 0.85 1.27 2.20
N ASN A 317 0.94 0.80 3.44
CA ASN A 317 0.85 1.64 4.64
C ASN A 317 2.06 2.57 4.77
N LEU A 318 1.99 3.61 5.62
CA LEU A 318 3.11 4.51 5.85
C LEU A 318 4.15 3.85 6.80
N SER A 319 4.95 2.94 6.25
CA SER A 319 5.95 2.18 7.00
C SER A 319 7.18 1.80 6.19
N GLN A 320 8.30 1.57 6.89
CA GLN A 320 9.51 0.97 6.33
C GLN A 320 9.29 -0.42 5.74
N SER A 321 8.37 -1.22 6.30
CA SER A 321 8.08 -2.57 5.80
C SER A 321 7.42 -2.57 4.42
N ALA A 322 6.56 -1.59 4.18
CA ALA A 322 5.81 -1.42 2.93
C ALA A 322 6.66 -0.71 1.86
N TRP A 323 7.27 0.42 2.19
CA TRP A 323 7.99 1.26 1.23
C TRP A 323 9.50 1.01 1.18
N GLY A 324 10.07 0.38 2.21
CA GLY A 324 11.52 0.24 2.39
C GLY A 324 12.15 1.45 3.11
N ALA A 325 13.44 1.36 3.38
CA ALA A 325 14.28 2.44 3.88
C ALA A 325 15.53 2.58 3.00
N LEU A 326 16.03 3.80 2.88
CA LEU A 326 17.24 4.09 2.11
C LEU A 326 18.48 3.92 2.99
N GLU A 327 19.48 3.23 2.46
CA GLU A 327 20.82 3.12 3.04
C GLU A 327 21.88 3.34 1.96
N PRO A 328 23.08 3.83 2.33
CA PRO A 328 24.21 3.84 1.41
C PRO A 328 24.53 2.45 0.86
N ASP A 329 24.73 2.38 -0.45
CA ASP A 329 25.21 1.22 -1.16
C ASP A 329 26.72 1.34 -1.40
N ARG A 330 27.48 0.48 -0.72
CA ARG A 330 28.95 0.44 -0.83
C ARG A 330 29.44 0.06 -2.23
N ARG A 331 28.57 -0.50 -3.07
CA ARG A 331 28.92 -0.87 -4.45
C ARG A 331 28.82 0.30 -5.43
N GLY A 332 28.18 1.40 -5.03
CA GLY A 332 27.89 2.54 -5.90
C GLY A 332 26.77 2.22 -6.91
N ASN A 333 25.92 3.21 -7.16
CA ASN A 333 24.93 3.22 -8.23
C ASN A 333 24.40 4.64 -8.50
N GLU A 334 24.80 5.24 -9.62
CA GLU A 334 24.35 6.58 -10.00
C GLU A 334 22.82 6.71 -10.13
N ALA A 335 22.14 5.68 -10.63
CA ALA A 335 20.68 5.72 -10.84
C ALA A 335 19.90 5.98 -9.53
N THR A 336 20.43 5.45 -8.41
CA THR A 336 19.83 5.56 -7.08
C THR A 336 20.68 6.40 -6.13
N CYS A 337 21.56 7.25 -6.66
CA CYS A 337 22.43 8.15 -5.87
C CYS A 337 23.27 7.40 -4.82
N ASP A 338 23.83 6.26 -5.21
CA ASP A 338 24.59 5.35 -4.35
C ASP A 338 23.78 4.85 -3.14
N LEU A 339 22.46 4.77 -3.27
CA LEU A 339 21.56 4.23 -2.25
C LEU A 339 20.98 2.88 -2.67
N LYS A 340 20.70 2.03 -1.67
CA LYS A 340 19.94 0.79 -1.82
C LYS A 340 18.67 0.85 -0.97
N LEU A 341 17.69 0.06 -1.37
CA LEU A 341 16.45 -0.14 -0.63
C LEU A 341 16.61 -1.35 0.29
N ILE A 342 16.42 -1.13 1.59
CA ILE A 342 16.41 -2.16 2.63
C ILE A 342 15.05 -2.20 3.33
N LYS A 343 14.84 -3.19 4.19
CA LYS A 343 13.65 -3.32 5.07
C LYS A 343 12.32 -3.43 4.36
N THR A 344 12.28 -3.51 3.04
CA THR A 344 11.11 -3.97 2.30
C THR A 344 10.84 -5.40 2.77
N SER A 345 9.86 -5.57 3.65
CA SER A 345 9.53 -6.86 4.25
C SER A 345 8.12 -7.30 3.88
N ASN A 346 7.33 -6.42 3.26
CA ASN A 346 6.02 -6.72 2.75
C ASN A 346 6.02 -6.91 1.22
N PHE A 347 5.06 -7.70 0.74
CA PHE A 347 4.54 -7.51 -0.61
C PHE A 347 3.49 -6.41 -0.59
N GLU A 348 3.61 -5.44 -1.48
CA GLU A 348 2.61 -4.38 -1.67
C GLU A 348 2.33 -4.17 -3.16
N CYS A 349 1.15 -3.66 -3.49
CA CYS A 349 0.79 -3.23 -4.84
C CYS A 349 -0.10 -1.99 -4.76
N GLY A 350 0.12 -1.05 -5.66
CA GLY A 350 -0.71 0.12 -5.86
C GLY A 350 -0.49 0.73 -7.23
N VAL A 351 -1.26 1.77 -7.53
CA VAL A 351 -1.13 2.58 -8.74
C VAL A 351 -0.89 4.03 -8.38
N VAL A 352 0.02 4.66 -9.11
CA VAL A 352 0.15 6.13 -9.17
C VAL A 352 -0.60 6.60 -10.41
N ILE A 353 -1.58 7.46 -10.16
CA ILE A 353 -2.44 8.08 -11.14
C ILE A 353 -1.88 9.49 -11.42
N PRO A 354 -1.39 9.76 -12.64
CA PRO A 354 -1.06 11.10 -13.07
C PRO A 354 -2.24 12.07 -12.88
N GLY A 355 -1.93 13.29 -12.43
CA GLY A 355 -2.92 14.30 -12.10
C GLY A 355 -3.93 14.64 -13.20
N ASP A 356 -3.43 14.73 -14.43
CA ASP A 356 -4.21 15.04 -15.62
C ASP A 356 -5.28 13.98 -15.95
N LEU A 357 -5.10 12.73 -15.49
CA LEU A 357 -6.09 11.66 -15.65
C LEU A 357 -7.25 11.76 -14.66
N VAL A 358 -7.06 12.44 -13.51
CA VAL A 358 -8.03 12.42 -12.41
C VAL A 358 -9.38 12.97 -12.88
N LYS A 359 -9.38 14.00 -13.72
CA LYS A 359 -10.61 14.60 -14.26
C LYS A 359 -11.47 13.58 -15.02
N ASP A 360 -10.84 12.69 -15.78
CA ASP A 360 -11.53 11.68 -16.59
C ASP A 360 -12.02 10.48 -15.75
N LEU A 361 -11.55 10.37 -14.51
CA LEU A 361 -11.96 9.33 -13.55
C LEU A 361 -13.12 9.77 -12.65
N LEU A 362 -13.52 11.04 -12.66
CA LEU A 362 -14.62 11.54 -11.84
C LEU A 362 -15.97 11.14 -12.42
N GLU A 363 -16.93 10.89 -11.54
CA GLU A 363 -18.31 10.68 -11.95
C GLU A 363 -18.90 11.97 -12.58
N PRO A 364 -19.79 11.87 -13.58
CA PRO A 364 -20.46 13.03 -14.13
C PRO A 364 -21.19 13.83 -13.05
N GLY A 365 -20.85 15.11 -12.92
CA GLY A 365 -21.46 16.00 -11.92
C GLY A 365 -20.69 16.10 -10.59
N THR A 366 -19.59 15.36 -10.40
CA THR A 366 -18.71 15.56 -9.25
C THR A 366 -18.11 16.98 -9.28
N PRO A 367 -18.27 17.79 -8.20
CA PRO A 367 -17.85 19.19 -8.21
C PRO A 367 -16.33 19.41 -8.31
N SER A 368 -15.55 18.48 -7.76
CA SER A 368 -14.09 18.55 -7.74
C SER A 368 -13.48 17.17 -7.53
N TRP A 369 -12.18 17.03 -7.76
CA TRP A 369 -11.50 15.77 -7.49
C TRP A 369 -11.43 15.44 -5.99
N GLN A 370 -11.43 16.45 -5.11
CA GLN A 370 -11.47 16.26 -3.66
C GLN A 370 -12.80 15.62 -3.25
N GLU A 371 -13.91 16.03 -3.87
CA GLU A 371 -15.22 15.41 -3.64
C GLU A 371 -15.33 14.00 -4.20
N GLY A 372 -14.74 13.73 -5.37
CA GLY A 372 -14.84 12.40 -6.00
C GLY A 372 -13.85 11.35 -5.51
N ILE A 373 -12.64 11.76 -5.08
CA ILE A 373 -11.54 10.82 -4.79
C ILE A 373 -11.18 10.75 -3.31
N VAL A 374 -11.37 11.84 -2.55
CA VAL A 374 -10.94 11.91 -1.14
C VAL A 374 -12.15 11.66 -0.23
N PRO A 375 -12.24 10.51 0.46
CA PRO A 375 -13.42 10.13 1.22
C PRO A 375 -13.46 10.76 2.63
N TYR A 376 -12.52 11.64 2.95
CA TYR A 376 -12.42 12.29 4.25
C TYR A 376 -12.30 13.81 4.13
N ASP A 377 -12.58 14.50 5.23
CA ASP A 377 -12.44 15.95 5.36
C ASP A 377 -10.96 16.36 5.42
N GLN A 378 -10.43 16.89 4.32
CA GLN A 378 -9.05 17.42 4.24
C GLN A 378 -8.83 18.68 5.09
N ALA A 379 -9.90 19.32 5.58
CA ALA A 379 -9.84 20.44 6.51
C ALA A 379 -9.90 20.00 7.97
N ALA A 380 -9.93 18.69 8.25
CA ALA A 380 -9.90 18.17 9.62
C ALA A 380 -8.67 18.71 10.37
N ALA A 381 -8.88 19.01 11.66
CA ALA A 381 -7.89 19.70 12.48
C ALA A 381 -6.59 18.89 12.62
N PRO A 382 -5.43 19.57 12.78
CA PRO A 382 -4.24 18.90 13.27
C PRO A 382 -4.46 18.39 14.70
N TYR A 383 -3.74 17.34 15.08
CA TYR A 383 -3.78 16.82 16.45
C TYR A 383 -3.38 17.90 17.47
N ASN A 384 -4.10 17.94 18.58
CA ASN A 384 -3.61 18.53 19.81
C ASN A 384 -2.55 17.60 20.44
N ILE A 385 -1.28 17.88 20.19
CA ILE A 385 -0.14 17.05 20.61
C ILE A 385 -0.05 16.77 22.13
N ARG A 386 -0.80 17.52 22.97
CA ARG A 386 -0.88 17.33 24.42
C ARG A 386 -2.03 16.44 24.87
N LYS A 387 -3.07 16.27 24.03
CA LYS A 387 -4.32 15.58 24.39
C LYS A 387 -4.58 14.36 23.53
N ASP A 388 -4.34 14.50 22.23
CA ASP A 388 -4.70 13.47 21.26
C ASP A 388 -3.68 12.34 21.26
N LYS A 389 -4.22 11.12 21.20
CA LYS A 389 -3.47 9.88 21.04
C LYS A 389 -3.98 9.20 19.77
N PRO A 390 -3.10 8.70 18.89
CA PRO A 390 -3.54 7.93 17.73
C PRO A 390 -4.24 6.65 18.20
N TRP A 391 -5.30 6.26 17.50
CA TRP A 391 -5.93 4.96 17.73
C TRP A 391 -4.93 3.83 17.49
N ASN A 392 -4.95 2.84 18.36
CA ASN A 392 -4.38 1.54 18.06
C ASN A 392 -5.13 0.51 18.92
N ASP A 393 -5.47 -0.62 18.31
CA ASP A 393 -6.27 -1.63 18.96
C ASP A 393 -5.53 -2.24 20.18
N PRO A 394 -6.21 -2.44 21.32
CA PRO A 394 -5.60 -3.00 22.52
C PRO A 394 -4.95 -4.39 22.32
N ALA A 395 -5.45 -5.20 21.39
CA ALA A 395 -4.86 -6.49 21.06
C ALA A 395 -3.46 -6.34 20.44
N TRP A 396 -3.17 -5.19 19.82
CA TRP A 396 -1.85 -4.84 19.28
C TRP A 396 -0.94 -4.20 20.34
N ALA A 397 -1.43 -3.97 21.56
CA ALA A 397 -0.67 -3.42 22.69
C ALA A 397 -0.26 -4.49 23.72
N ILE A 398 -0.64 -5.77 23.55
CA ILE A 398 -0.32 -6.84 24.50
C ILE A 398 1.21 -7.04 24.56
N GLY A 399 1.80 -6.64 25.69
CA GLY A 399 3.25 -6.68 25.96
C GLY A 399 3.85 -5.33 26.37
N PHE A 400 3.12 -4.24 26.15
CA PHE A 400 3.49 -2.90 26.60
C PHE A 400 2.28 -2.29 27.27
N ARG A 401 2.19 -2.43 28.60
CA ARG A 401 1.30 -1.56 29.38
C ARG A 401 1.85 -0.15 29.18
N ASP A 402 1.08 0.71 28.53
CA ASP A 402 1.26 2.14 28.71
C ASP A 402 0.91 2.37 30.20
N ASP A 403 1.93 2.45 31.04
CA ASP A 403 1.74 2.89 32.42
C ASP A 403 1.21 4.33 32.34
N ASP A 404 -0.04 4.52 32.79
CA ASP A 404 -0.79 5.77 32.78
C ASP A 404 -0.07 6.94 33.45
#